data_AF-A0A7X0J486-F1
#
_entry.id   AF-A0A7X0J486-F1
#
_cell.length_a   1.000
_cell.length_b   1.000
_cell.length_c   1.000
_cell.angle_alpha   90.00
_cell.angle_beta   90.00
_cell.angle_gamma   90.00
#
_symmetry.space_group_name_H-M   'P 1'
#
loop_
_entity.id
_entity.type
_entity.pdbx_description
1 polymer ?
#
loop_
_entity_poly.entity_id
_entity_poly.type
_entity_poly.pdbx_seq_one_letter_code
_entity_poly.pdbx_strand_id
1 'polypeptide(L)' 'MEQYIYEDEYRGQKRKLLILSVADSSGYRVFCETKFIGSINPVSNETGLVWKTEYDVLKPIARKIGEWIENSN' A
#
# COMPACT_ATOMS: atom_id res chain seq x y z
N MET A 1 -1.39 -11.79 -10.36
CA MET A 1 -2.24 -10.93 -9.52
C MET A 1 -1.98 -11.35 -8.09
N GLU A 2 -1.32 -10.48 -7.34
CA GLU A 2 -0.90 -10.75 -5.96
C GLU A 2 -1.86 -10.04 -4.99
N GLN A 3 -2.04 -10.65 -3.82
CA GLN A 3 -2.89 -10.15 -2.76
C GLN A 3 -2.14 -10.19 -1.43
N TYR A 4 -2.23 -9.10 -0.66
CA TYR A 4 -1.66 -8.98 0.67
C TYR A 4 -2.70 -8.49 1.67
N ILE A 5 -2.55 -8.93 2.92
CA ILE A 5 -3.26 -8.36 4.07
C ILE A 5 -2.23 -7.60 4.91
N TYR A 6 -2.47 -6.32 5.12
CA TYR A 6 -1.64 -5.46 5.96
C TYR A 6 -2.45 -4.98 7.16
N GLU A 7 -1.91 -5.11 8.35
CA GLU A 7 -2.56 -4.66 9.59
C GLU A 7 -1.80 -3.48 10.17
N ASP A 8 -2.51 -2.41 10.52
CA ASP A 8 -1.96 -1.27 11.23
C ASP A 8 -2.93 -0.74 12.29
N GLU A 9 -2.49 0.32 12.97
CA GLU A 9 -3.31 1.09 13.88
C GLU A 9 -3.56 2.48 13.30
N TYR A 10 -4.84 2.84 13.17
CA TYR A 10 -5.28 4.16 12.73
C TYR A 10 -6.17 4.78 13.79
N ARG A 11 -5.71 5.91 14.36
CA ARG A 11 -6.42 6.63 15.44
C ARG A 11 -6.76 5.73 16.65
N GLY A 12 -5.82 4.87 17.05
CA GLY A 12 -6.00 3.95 18.17
C GLY A 12 -6.86 2.72 17.87
N GLN A 13 -7.32 2.55 16.63
CA GLN A 13 -8.08 1.38 16.19
C GLN A 13 -7.26 0.53 15.25
N LYS A 14 -7.17 -0.77 15.54
CA LYS A 14 -6.60 -1.74 14.61
C LYS A 14 -7.49 -1.82 13.36
N ARG A 15 -6.89 -1.76 12.18
CA ARG A 15 -7.58 -2.00 10.92
C ARG A 15 -6.81 -2.98 10.06
N LYS A 16 -7.55 -3.69 9.21
CA LYS A 16 -6.99 -4.60 8.21
C LYS A 16 -7.21 -4.01 6.82
N LEU A 17 -6.12 -3.92 6.07
CA LEU A 17 -6.09 -3.43 4.71
C LEU A 17 -5.88 -4.59 3.75
N LEU A 18 -6.75 -4.71 2.77
CA LEU A 18 -6.58 -5.59 1.63
C LEU A 18 -5.83 -4.83 0.54
N ILE A 19 -4.71 -5.40 0.08
CA ILE A 19 -3.87 -4.80 -0.94
C ILE A 19 -3.83 -5.72 -2.15
N LEU A 20 -4.17 -5.20 -3.32
CA LEU A 20 -4.27 -5.96 -4.56
C LEU A 20 -3.33 -5.37 -5.61
N SER A 21 -2.49 -6.21 -6.22
CA SER A 21 -1.64 -5.79 -7.34
C SER A 21 -2.52 -5.45 -8.55
N VAL A 22 -2.16 -4.39 -9.29
CA VAL A 22 -2.76 -4.16 -10.62
C VAL A 22 -2.14 -5.13 -11.64
N ALA A 23 -2.85 -5.44 -12.73
CA ALA A 23 -2.41 -6.44 -13.71
C ALA A 23 -1.01 -6.17 -14.30
N ASP A 24 -0.65 -4.89 -14.43
CA ASP A 24 0.62 -4.47 -15.03
C ASP A 24 1.71 -4.22 -13.98
N SER A 25 1.49 -4.64 -12.72
CA SER A 25 2.38 -4.42 -11.58
C SER A 25 2.80 -2.96 -11.36
N SER A 26 2.07 -2.02 -11.95
CA SER A 26 2.34 -0.58 -11.87
C SER A 26 2.04 0.01 -10.49
N GLY A 27 1.49 -0.79 -9.57
CA GLY A 27 1.16 -0.41 -8.22
C GLY A 27 0.17 -1.36 -7.56
N TYR A 28 -0.42 -0.88 -6.47
CA TYR A 28 -1.35 -1.65 -5.66
C TYR A 28 -2.55 -0.80 -5.24
N ARG A 29 -3.74 -1.40 -5.29
CA ARG A 29 -4.98 -0.83 -4.76
C ARG A 29 -5.16 -1.27 -3.32
N VAL A 30 -5.53 -0.34 -2.45
CA VAL A 30 -5.69 -0.55 -1.01
C VAL A 30 -7.17 -0.40 -0.64
N PHE A 31 -7.69 -1.38 0.08
CA PHE A 31 -9.07 -1.44 0.53
C PHE A 31 -9.13 -1.62 2.05
N CYS A 32 -10.10 -1.00 2.70
CA CYS A 32 -10.45 -1.20 4.10
C CYS A 32 -11.91 -1.62 4.17
N GLU A 33 -12.22 -2.79 4.75
CA GLU A 33 -13.60 -3.30 4.84
C GLU A 33 -14.35 -3.23 3.51
N THR A 34 -13.74 -3.72 2.42
CA THR A 34 -14.25 -3.68 1.03
C THR A 34 -14.32 -2.30 0.36
N LYS A 35 -14.03 -1.21 1.07
CA LYS A 35 -14.00 0.14 0.49
C LYS A 35 -12.62 0.45 -0.05
N PHE A 36 -12.55 0.91 -1.30
CA PHE A 36 -11.33 1.45 -1.87
C PHE A 36 -10.95 2.74 -1.12
N ILE A 37 -9.73 2.79 -0.58
CA ILE A 37 -9.23 3.96 0.16
C ILE A 37 -8.05 4.65 -0.53
N GLY A 38 -7.50 4.02 -1.58
CA GLY A 38 -6.47 4.62 -2.42
C GLY A 38 -5.55 3.61 -3.05
N SER A 39 -4.49 4.11 -3.67
CA SER A 39 -3.44 3.28 -4.26
C SER A 39 -2.06 3.70 -3.79
N ILE A 40 -1.13 2.76 -3.81
CA ILE A 40 0.29 3.00 -3.62
C ILE A 40 1.02 2.55 -4.89
N ASN A 41 2.01 3.32 -5.32
CA ASN A 41 2.78 3.00 -6.52
C ASN A 41 4.27 3.10 -6.20
N PRO A 42 5.09 2.18 -6.73
CA PRO A 42 6.53 2.32 -6.67
C PRO A 42 6.96 3.41 -7.65
N VAL A 43 7.82 4.33 -7.18
CA VAL A 43 8.39 5.40 -8.00
C VAL A 43 9.90 5.34 -7.87
N SER A 44 10.59 5.08 -8.97
CA SER A 44 12.06 5.14 -9.01
C SER A 44 12.54 6.58 -8.89
N ASN A 45 13.53 6.80 -8.03
CA ASN A 45 14.29 8.04 -7.94
C ASN A 45 15.80 7.73 -8.06
N GLU A 46 16.64 8.77 -8.03
CA GLU A 46 18.10 8.65 -8.17
C GLU A 46 18.76 7.76 -7.09
N THR A 47 18.07 7.51 -5.98
CA THR A 47 18.56 6.76 -4.82
C THR A 47 17.94 5.38 -4.65
N GLY A 48 16.95 5.01 -5.48
CA GLY A 48 16.26 3.73 -5.39
C GLY A 48 14.75 3.81 -5.62
N LEU A 49 14.03 2.82 -5.10
CA LEU A 49 12.58 2.72 -5.21
C LEU A 49 11.90 3.39 -4.01
N VAL A 50 10.93 4.27 -4.25
CA VAL A 50 10.14 4.91 -3.20
C VAL A 50 8.66 4.68 -3.43
N TRP A 51 7.97 4.20 -2.40
CA TRP A 51 6.53 3.97 -2.45
C TRP A 51 5.76 5.26 -2.14
N LYS A 52 4.94 5.69 -3.10
CA LYS A 52 4.17 6.94 -3.03
C LYS A 52 2.67 6.70 -3.16
N THR A 53 1.90 7.66 -2.68
CA THR A 53 0.45 7.72 -2.81
C THR A 53 0.00 9.17 -2.94
N GLU A 54 -1.08 9.38 -3.68
CA GLU A 54 -1.76 10.67 -3.75
C GLU A 54 -2.85 10.80 -2.67
N TYR A 55 -3.18 9.71 -1.99
CA TYR A 55 -4.30 9.63 -1.04
C TYR A 55 -3.83 9.98 0.37
N ASP A 56 -4.38 11.05 0.95
CA ASP A 56 -3.98 11.55 2.26
C ASP A 56 -4.06 10.51 3.39
N VAL A 57 -5.07 9.64 3.35
CA VAL A 57 -5.26 8.56 4.33
C VAL A 57 -4.13 7.52 4.31
N LEU A 58 -3.45 7.38 3.17
CA LEU A 58 -2.37 6.42 2.97
C LEU A 58 -0.98 7.06 3.13
N LYS A 59 -0.82 8.37 3.02
CA LYS A 59 0.49 9.06 3.13
C LYS A 59 1.33 8.62 4.35
N PRO A 60 0.75 8.45 5.57
CA PRO A 60 1.51 8.05 6.74
C PRO A 60 2.04 6.60 6.69
N ILE A 61 1.48 5.75 5.83
CA ILE A 61 1.74 4.31 5.80
C ILE A 61 2.19 3.78 4.43
N ALA A 62 2.14 4.58 3.37
CA ALA A 62 2.45 4.15 2.01
C ALA A 62 3.82 3.50 1.88
N ARG A 63 4.83 4.10 2.54
CA ARG A 63 6.18 3.55 2.62
C ARG A 63 6.20 2.18 3.31
N LYS A 64 5.54 2.06 4.46
CA LYS A 64 5.49 0.82 5.25
C LYS A 64 4.80 -0.30 4.50
N ILE A 65 3.70 0.01 3.81
CA ILE A 65 3.01 -0.98 2.98
C ILE A 65 3.94 -1.46 1.84
N GLY A 66 4.63 -0.53 1.18
CA GLY A 66 5.56 -0.88 0.11
C GLY A 66 6.71 -1.78 0.56
N GLU A 67 7.39 -1.40 1.64
CA GLU A 67 8.44 -2.22 2.26
C GLU A 67 7.89 -3.59 2.71
N TRP A 68 6.65 -3.66 3.19
CA TRP A 68 6.01 -4.92 3.57
C TRP A 68 5.77 -5.85 2.37
N ILE A 69 5.33 -5.30 1.23
CA ILE A 69 5.13 -6.05 -0.01
C ILE A 69 6.47 -6.61 -0.51
N GLU A 70 7.52 -5.79 -0.53
CA GLU A 70 8.87 -6.21 -0.95
C GLU A 70 9.44 -7.35 -0.09
N ASN A 71 9.15 -7.35 1.21
CA ASN A 71 9.59 -8.42 2.13
C ASN A 71 8.68 -9.65 2.12
N SER A 72 7.51 -9.58 1.48
CA SER A 72 6.54 -10.69 1.40
C SER A 72 6.71 -11.54 0.13
N ASN A 73 7.53 -11.08 -0.82
CA ASN A 73 7.90 -11.76 -2.07
C ASN A 73 9.30 -12.38 -1.95
#